data_AF-A0A401TU05-F1
#
_entry.id   AF-A0A401TU05-F1
#
_cell.length_a   1.000
_cell.length_b   1.000
_cell.length_c   1.000
_cell.angle_alpha   90.00
_cell.angle_beta   90.00
_cell.angle_gamma   90.00
#
_symmetry.space_group_name_H-M   'P 1'
#
loop_
_entity.id
_entity.type
_entity.pdbx_description
1 polymer ?
#
loop_
_entity_poly.entity_id
_entity_poly.type
_entity_poly.pdbx_seq_one_letter_code
_entity_poly.pdbx_strand_id
1 'polypeptide(L)' 'MTAKHRGLTAYIGPMRSQDILMPVPAGLCCKPGGFHIDPVRPVERALITHGHSDHARTGHGAVLATQETLDM' A
#
# COMPACT_ATOMS: atom_id res chain seq x y z
N MET A 1 -2.81 -6.95 42.13
CA MET A 1 -2.62 -7.68 40.85
C MET A 1 -3.16 -6.80 39.74
N THR A 2 -2.36 -5.85 39.27
CA THR A 2 -2.77 -4.84 38.27
C THR A 2 -2.36 -5.29 36.88
N ALA A 3 -3.35 -5.35 35.98
CA ALA A 3 -3.18 -5.78 34.60
C ALA A 3 -2.19 -4.86 33.86
N LYS A 4 -1.24 -5.51 33.19
CA LYS A 4 -0.17 -4.90 32.38
C LYS A 4 -0.80 -4.38 31.09
N HIS A 5 -1.17 -3.11 31.01
CA HIS A 5 -1.44 -2.43 29.73
C HIS A 5 -0.13 -2.31 28.93
N ARG A 6 0.26 -3.39 28.24
CA ARG A 6 1.31 -3.36 27.22
C ARG A 6 0.65 -3.22 25.85
N GLY A 7 0.99 -2.18 25.09
CA GLY A 7 1.15 -2.35 23.64
C GLY A 7 0.58 -1.29 22.68
N LEU A 8 -0.19 -0.28 23.11
CA LEU A 8 -0.84 0.63 22.13
C LEU A 8 -0.10 1.95 21.86
N THR A 9 0.86 2.34 22.69
CA THR A 9 1.54 3.65 22.59
C THR A 9 2.71 3.68 21.58
N ALA A 10 3.22 2.53 21.14
CA ALA A 10 4.40 2.47 20.27
C ALA A 10 4.12 2.60 18.77
N TYR A 11 2.86 2.43 18.33
CA TYR A 11 2.49 2.46 16.90
C TYR A 11 2.32 3.87 16.31
N ILE A 12 2.29 4.91 17.16
CA ILE A 12 2.14 6.31 16.72
C ILE A 12 3.27 7.18 17.32
N GLY A 13 4.49 6.62 17.40
CA GLY A 13 5.67 7.48 17.30
C GLY A 13 5.66 8.17 15.92
N PRO A 14 6.49 9.21 15.67
CA PRO A 14 6.50 9.90 14.39
C PRO A 14 7.01 8.93 13.30
N MET A 15 6.09 8.15 12.70
CA MET A 15 6.35 7.35 11.52
C MET A 15 6.44 8.29 10.34
N ARG A 16 7.59 8.29 9.68
CA ARG A 16 7.81 9.00 8.43
C ARG A 16 7.38 8.09 7.28
N SER A 17 6.99 8.67 6.15
CA SER A 17 6.58 7.88 4.98
C SER A 17 7.69 6.92 4.54
N GLN A 18 8.96 7.36 4.59
CA GLN A 18 10.12 6.54 4.26
C GLN A 18 10.36 5.33 5.19
N ASP A 19 9.71 5.28 6.37
CA ASP A 19 9.85 4.15 7.29
C ASP A 19 9.03 2.93 6.83
N ILE A 20 8.03 3.14 5.96
CA ILE A 20 7.12 2.09 5.48
C ILE A 20 7.03 2.01 3.95
N LEU A 21 7.34 3.10 3.25
CA LEU A 21 7.30 3.19 1.78
C LEU A 21 8.71 3.26 1.21
N MET A 22 8.96 2.47 0.16
CA MET A 22 10.24 2.41 -0.52
C MET A 22 10.04 2.46 -2.04
N PRO A 23 10.72 3.36 -2.76
CA PRO A 23 10.75 3.33 -4.21
C PRO A 23 11.40 2.04 -4.71
N VAL A 24 10.77 1.39 -5.68
CA VAL A 24 11.30 0.23 -6.40
C VAL A 24 11.07 0.43 -7.89
N PRO A 25 11.74 -0.35 -8.77
CA PRO A 25 11.53 -0.23 -10.20
C PRO A 25 10.05 -0.40 -10.63
N ALA A 26 9.25 -1.15 -9.87
CA ALA A 26 7.83 -1.36 -10.12
C ALA A 26 6.91 -0.24 -9.62
N GLY A 27 7.38 0.75 -8.84
CA GLY A 27 6.55 1.79 -8.22
C GLY A 27 6.88 1.99 -6.74
N LEU A 28 5.90 2.44 -5.94
CA LEU A 28 6.09 2.65 -4.50
C LEU A 28 5.67 1.39 -3.72
N CYS A 29 6.61 0.73 -3.04
CA CYS A 29 6.34 -0.48 -2.28
C CYS A 29 6.11 -0.18 -0.80
N CYS A 30 5.00 -0.67 -0.24
CA CYS A 30 4.78 -0.73 1.19
C CYS A 30 5.25 -2.09 1.71
N LYS A 31 6.45 -2.16 2.33
CA LYS A 31 6.98 -3.45 2.82
C LYS A 31 6.11 -4.10 3.90
N PRO A 32 5.64 -3.37 4.94
CA PRO A 32 4.80 -3.98 5.98
C PRO A 32 3.44 -4.43 5.46
N GLY A 33 2.86 -3.71 4.49
CA GLY A 33 1.60 -4.09 3.84
C GLY A 33 1.78 -5.12 2.72
N GLY A 34 3.00 -5.29 2.21
CA GLY A 34 3.36 -6.21 1.14
C GLY A 34 2.65 -5.94 -0.20
N PHE A 35 2.31 -4.69 -0.48
CA PHE A 35 1.67 -4.26 -1.74
C PHE A 35 2.45 -3.10 -2.38
N HIS A 36 2.14 -2.82 -3.64
CA HIS A 36 2.64 -1.64 -4.35
C HIS A 36 1.50 -0.64 -4.56
N ILE A 37 1.80 0.63 -4.37
CA ILE A 37 0.90 1.75 -4.66
C ILE A 37 1.19 2.21 -6.09
N ASP A 38 0.16 2.27 -6.92
CA ASP A 38 0.20 2.71 -8.31
C ASP A 38 1.41 2.14 -9.11
N PRO A 39 1.56 0.82 -9.14
CA PRO A 39 2.71 0.21 -9.78
C PRO A 39 2.69 0.44 -11.30
N VAL A 40 3.86 0.80 -11.85
CA VAL A 40 4.05 1.00 -13.31
C VAL A 40 4.34 -0.30 -14.07
N ARG A 41 4.34 -1.44 -13.37
CA ARG A 41 4.59 -2.80 -13.90
C ARG A 41 3.68 -3.81 -13.19
N PRO A 42 3.38 -4.98 -13.79
CA PRO A 42 2.69 -6.07 -13.10
C PRO A 42 3.34 -6.44 -11.76
N VAL A 43 2.50 -6.69 -10.74
CA VAL A 43 2.90 -7.07 -9.37
C VAL A 43 1.85 -8.00 -8.79
N GLU A 44 2.18 -8.72 -7.72
CA GLU A 44 1.25 -9.63 -7.05
C GLU A 44 0.06 -8.89 -6.42
N ARG A 45 0.30 -7.78 -5.72
CA ARG A 45 -0.73 -6.97 -5.05
C ARG A 45 -0.55 -5.48 -5.36
N ALA A 46 -1.54 -4.90 -6.04
CA ALA A 46 -1.59 -3.49 -6.39
C ALA A 46 -2.68 -2.77 -5.59
N LEU A 47 -2.32 -1.63 -4.99
CA LEU A 47 -3.24 -0.63 -4.48
C LEU A 47 -3.31 0.49 -5.53
N ILE A 48 -4.47 0.69 -6.14
CA ILE A 48 -4.66 1.74 -7.16
C ILE A 48 -5.38 2.91 -6.53
N THR A 49 -4.81 4.11 -6.65
CA THR A 49 -5.34 5.32 -6.02
C THR A 49 -6.49 5.95 -6.80
N HIS A 50 -6.46 5.88 -8.13
CA HIS A 50 -7.51 6.39 -9.03
C HIS A 50 -7.35 5.85 -10.46
N GLY A 51 -8.41 5.95 -11.26
CA GLY A 51 -8.50 5.39 -12.62
C GLY A 51 -7.90 6.28 -13.72
N HIS A 52 -6.62 6.59 -13.63
CA HIS A 52 -5.87 7.14 -14.77
C HIS A 52 -4.93 6.10 -15.37
N SER A 53 -4.68 6.19 -16.68
CA SER A 53 -3.93 5.17 -17.43
C SER A 53 -2.45 5.08 -17.07
N ASP A 54 -1.90 6.09 -16.38
CA ASP A 54 -0.57 6.08 -15.79
C ASP A 54 -0.50 5.29 -14.47
N HIS A 55 -1.63 5.11 -13.77
CA HIS A 55 -1.76 4.38 -12.51
C HIS A 55 -2.43 2.99 -12.67
N ALA A 56 -3.63 2.95 -13.25
CA ALA A 56 -4.49 1.76 -13.36
C ALA A 56 -4.06 0.84 -14.51
N ARG A 57 -2.96 0.08 -14.31
CA ARG A 57 -2.42 -0.85 -15.30
C ARG A 57 -2.96 -2.26 -15.10
N THR A 58 -3.09 -3.01 -16.20
CA THR A 58 -3.54 -4.41 -16.16
C THR A 58 -2.39 -5.36 -15.82
N GLY A 59 -2.73 -6.61 -15.45
CA GLY A 59 -1.75 -7.68 -15.23
C GLY A 59 -1.30 -7.88 -13.78
N HIS A 60 -1.89 -7.18 -12.82
CA HIS A 60 -1.66 -7.45 -11.39
C HIS A 60 -2.36 -8.74 -10.94
N GLY A 61 -1.82 -9.41 -9.92
CA GLY A 61 -2.42 -10.63 -9.36
C GLY A 61 -3.71 -10.35 -8.59
N ALA A 62 -3.66 -9.36 -7.70
CA ALA A 62 -4.80 -8.83 -6.97
C ALA A 62 -4.75 -7.29 -6.97
N VAL A 63 -5.93 -6.68 -7.05
CA VAL A 63 -6.11 -5.22 -7.06
C VAL A 63 -7.02 -4.82 -5.92
N LEU A 64 -6.60 -3.81 -5.16
CA LEU A 64 -7.43 -3.11 -4.19
C LEU A 64 -7.59 -1.66 -4.65
N ALA A 65 -8.83 -1.22 -4.81
CA ALA A 65 -9.20 0.15 -5.16
C ALA A 65 -10.63 0.43 -4.69
N THR A 66 -11.09 1.68 -4.83
CA THR A 66 -12.50 1.99 -4.66
C THR A 66 -13.33 1.34 -5.76
N GLN A 67 -14.63 1.12 -5.53
CA GLN A 67 -15.51 0.50 -6.53
C GLN A 67 -15.53 1.34 -7.82
N GLU A 68 -15.59 2.66 -7.72
CA GLU A 68 -15.57 3.58 -8.87
C GLU A 68 -14.30 3.47 -9.70
N THR A 69 -13.17 3.10 -9.08
CA THR A 69 -11.90 2.86 -9.79
C THR A 69 -11.90 1.50 -10.48
N LEU A 70 -12.58 0.50 -9.90
CA LEU A 70 -12.68 -0.85 -10.46
C LEU A 70 -13.69 -0.96 -11.61
N ASP A 71 -14.68 -0.07 -11.65
CA ASP A 71 -15.75 -0.05 -12.65
C ASP A 71 -15.37 0.67 -13.96
N MET A 72 -14.17 1.26 -14.05
CA MET A 72 -13.63 1.91 -15.26
C MET A 72 -13.06 0.90 -16.26
#